data_AF-X1RKS3-F1
#
_entry.id   AF-X1RKS3-F1
#
_cell.length_a   1.000
_cell.length_b   1.000
_cell.length_c   1.000
_cell.angle_alpha   90.00
_cell.angle_beta   90.00
_cell.angle_gamma   90.00
#
_symmetry.space_group_name_H-M   'P 1'
#
loop_
_entity.id
_entity.type
_entity.pdbx_description
1 polymer ?
#
loop_
_entity_poly.entity_id
_entity_poly.type
_entity_poly.pdbx_seq_one_letter_code
_entity_poly.pdbx_strand_id
1 'polypeptide(L)' 'MTENLTNVAWKCRECGEVTYHPSADRNAKIEIRETTLCFKCLRKS' A
#
# COMPACT_ATOMS: atom_id res chain seq x y z
N MET A 1 0.11 14.93 -14.97
CA MET A 1 0.79 13.63 -14.78
C MET A 1 -0.12 12.76 -13.96
N THR A 2 -0.74 11.75 -14.56
CA THR A 2 -1.58 10.80 -13.83
C THR A 2 -0.66 9.70 -13.31
N GLU A 3 -0.24 9.79 -12.04
CA GLU A 3 0.51 8.69 -11.42
C GLU A 3 -0.35 7.43 -11.52
N ASN A 4 0.19 6.40 -12.17
CA ASN A 4 -0.49 5.13 -12.34
C ASN A 4 -0.41 4.35 -11.01
N LEU A 5 -1.30 4.70 -10.08
CA LEU A 5 -1.38 4.15 -8.72
C LEU A 5 -1.73 2.65 -8.70
N THR A 6 -1.98 2.06 -9.87
CA THR A 6 -2.35 0.65 -10.01
C THR A 6 -1.20 -0.29 -9.64
N ASN A 7 0.07 0.12 -9.83
CA ASN A 7 1.25 -0.70 -9.48
C ASN A 7 1.92 -0.26 -8.17
N VAL A 8 1.17 0.39 -7.28
CA VAL A 8 1.67 0.82 -5.97
C VAL A 8 1.04 -0.03 -4.88
N ALA A 9 1.88 -0.49 -3.96
CA ALA A 9 1.45 -1.10 -2.70
C ALA A 9 1.89 -0.22 -1.53
N TRP A 10 1.10 -0.24 -0.46
CA TRP A 10 1.32 0.56 0.72
C TRP A 10 1.69 -0.33 1.89
N LYS A 11 2.87 -0.10 2.47
CA LYS A 11 3.30 -0.78 3.68
C LYS A 11 2.98 0.05 4.90
N CYS A 12 2.27 -0.54 5.86
CA CYS A 12 2.02 0.08 7.14
C CYS A 12 3.31 0.17 7.96
N ARG A 13 3.61 1.37 8.46
CA ARG A 13 4.79 1.61 9.32
C ARG A 13 4.75 0.85 10.65
N GLU A 14 3.58 0.63 11.25
CA GLU A 14 3.50 0.00 12.58
C GLU A 14 3.47 -1.53 12.54
N CYS A 15 2.54 -2.11 11.77
CA CYS A 15 2.40 -3.57 11.73
C CYS A 15 3.15 -4.23 10.57
N GLY A 16 3.69 -3.44 9.63
CA GLY A 16 4.38 -3.96 8.45
C GLY A 16 3.46 -4.58 7.39
N GLU A 17 2.14 -4.56 7.59
CA GLU A 17 1.15 -5.11 6.64
C GLU A 17 1.20 -4.33 5.32
N VAL A 18 1.26 -5.05 4.21
CA VAL A 18 1.29 -4.48 2.85
C VAL A 18 -0.10 -4.61 2.23
N THR A 19 -0.67 -3.49 1.83
CA THR A 19 -1.94 -3.45 1.09
C THR A 19 -1.70 -3.09 -0.36
N TYR A 20 -2.42 -3.76 -1.25
CA TYR A 20 -2.29 -3.59 -2.70
C TYR A 20 -3.53 -2.88 -3.24
N HIS A 21 -3.36 -2.06 -4.28
CA HIS A 21 -4.50 -1.58 -5.05
C HIS A 21 -5.29 -2.79 -5.61
N PRO A 22 -6.63 -2.80 -5.58
CA PRO A 22 -7.43 -3.96 -6.01
C PRO A 22 -7.21 -4.31 -7.49
N SER A 23 -6.88 -3.32 -8.31
CA SER A 23 -6.54 -3.51 -9.73
C SER A 23 -5.04 -3.75 -9.98
N ALA A 24 -4.23 -3.92 -8.93
CA ALA A 24 -2.80 -4.15 -9.10
C ALA A 24 -2.55 -5.48 -9.79
N ASP A 25 -1.76 -5.44 -10.86
CA ASP A 25 -1.29 -6.65 -11.50
C ASP A 25 -0.20 -7.29 -10.63
N ARG A 26 -0.46 -8.49 -10.11
CA ARG A 26 0.45 -9.20 -9.20
C ARG A 26 1.72 -9.71 -9.90
N ASN A 27 1.74 -9.73 -11.23
CA ASN A 27 2.89 -10.12 -12.04
C ASN A 27 3.71 -8.90 -12.49
N ALA A 28 3.16 -7.68 -12.39
CA ALA A 28 3.90 -6.46 -12.65
C ALA A 28 4.89 -6.15 -11.51
N LYS A 29 5.94 -5.38 -11.82
CA LYS A 29 6.80 -4.80 -10.78
C LYS A 29 5.98 -3.81 -9.96
N ILE A 30 5.63 -4.21 -8.74
CA ILE A 30 4.90 -3.37 -7.78
C ILE A 30 5.92 -2.56 -6.97
N GLU A 31 5.72 -1.25 -6.89
CA GLU A 31 6.47 -0.38 -6.00
C GLU A 31 5.81 -0.39 -4.62
N ILE A 32 6.55 -0.83 -3.60
CA ILE A 32 6.08 -0.78 -2.21
C ILE A 32 6.51 0.55 -1.62
N ARG A 33 5.55 1.44 -1.39
CA ARG A 33 5.75 2.70 -0.67
C ARG A 33 5.43 2.49 0.80
N GLU A 34 6.35 2.84 1.68
CA GLU A 34 6.04 2.95 3.11
C GLU A 34 5.15 4.18 3.31
N THR A 35 4.00 4.00 3.97
CA THR A 35 3.04 5.07 4.23
C THR A 35 2.64 5.12 5.70
N THR A 36 1.73 6.04 6.02
CA THR A 36 1.08 6.18 7.34
C THR A 36 0.43 4.87 7.80
N LEU A 37 -0.04 4.84 9.04
CA LEU A 37 -0.73 3.71 9.66
C LEU A 37 -1.86 3.15 8.78
N CYS A 38 -2.00 1.82 8.73
CA CYS A 38 -3.15 1.18 8.10
C CYS A 38 -4.40 1.44 8.92
N PHE A 39 -5.60 1.24 8.34
CA PHE A 39 -6.86 1.46 9.05
C PHE A 39 -6.98 0.67 10.37
N LYS A 40 -6.36 -0.51 10.47
CA LYS A 40 -6.32 -1.28 11.72
C LYS A 40 -5.52 -0.57 12.81
N CYS A 41 -4.34 -0.05 12.46
CA CYS A 41 -3.46 0.69 13.37
C CYS A 41 -4.05 2.06 13.71
N LEU A 42 -4.63 2.77 12.73
CA LEU A 42 -5.33 4.05 12.94
C LEU A 42 -6.48 3.92 13.94
N ARG A 43 -7.19 2.79 13.97
CA ARG A 43 -8.30 2.56 14.92
C ARG A 43 -7.86 2.16 16.32
N LYS A 44 -6.59 1.77 16.51
CA LYS A 44 -6.02 1.42 17.81
C LYS A 44 -5.36 2.61 18.52
N SER A 45 -5.19 3.72 17.79
CA SER A 45 -4.46 4.90 18.23
C SER A 45 -5.36 5.94 18.89
#